data_AF-A0A2V1NFG0-F1
#
_entry.id   AF-A0A2V1NFG0-F1
#
_cell.length_a   1.000
_cell.length_b   1.000
_cell.length_c   1.000
_cell.angle_alpha   90.00
_cell.angle_beta   90.00
_cell.angle_gamma   90.00
#
_symmetry.space_group_name_H-M   'P 1'
#
loop_
_entity.id
_entity.type
_entity.pdbx_description
1 polymer ?
#
loop_
_entity_poly.entity_id
_entity_poly.type
_entity_poly.pdbx_seq_one_letter_code
_entity_poly.pdbx_strand_id
1 'polypeptide(L)'
;MTHWRAGMTITTGRLAVESAQNEDTTAGRTTTSTTYADASGGPFSASVLVPASGMVWVNLRTTQRNSSTTNTITSWQGTGSISGSVYTPNDNAALIWSGNNVTNLSLSLRYRLSGLTPGETLTVTTKHRVSGASTAIIDHRSIQLEGCP
;
A
#
# COMPACT_ATOMS: atom_id res chain seq x y z
N MET A 1 20.93 -14.35 26.23
CA MET A 1 20.09 -13.54 25.32
C MET A 1 20.97 -12.94 24.24
N THR A 2 20.86 -13.41 23.00
CA THR A 2 21.70 -12.96 21.88
C THR A 2 21.16 -11.64 21.33
N HIS A 3 21.93 -10.57 21.54
CA HIS A 3 21.72 -9.25 20.97
C HIS A 3 22.55 -9.13 19.69
N TRP A 4 21.96 -8.52 18.65
CA TRP A 4 22.64 -8.21 17.40
C TRP A 4 23.77 -7.22 17.65
N ARG A 5 24.93 -7.45 17.04
CA ARG A 5 26.08 -6.54 17.13
C ARG A 5 26.50 -6.08 15.75
N ALA A 6 27.04 -4.87 15.69
CA ALA A 6 27.66 -4.35 14.48
C ALA A 6 28.78 -5.29 13.99
N GLY A 7 28.85 -5.52 12.68
CA GLY A 7 29.85 -6.39 12.04
C GLY A 7 29.51 -7.88 11.99
N MET A 8 28.33 -8.30 12.47
CA MET A 8 27.90 -9.70 12.32
C MET A 8 27.45 -9.98 10.87
N THR A 9 28.12 -10.90 10.19
CA THR A 9 27.69 -11.41 8.88
C THR A 9 26.41 -12.23 9.03
N ILE A 10 25.34 -11.81 8.36
CA ILE A 10 24.09 -12.57 8.29
C ILE A 10 24.22 -13.56 7.13
N THR A 11 24.50 -14.83 7.44
CA THR A 11 24.50 -15.91 6.45
C THR A 11 23.11 -16.53 6.31
N THR A 12 22.83 -17.14 5.15
CA THR A 12 21.55 -17.80 4.83
C THR A 12 21.12 -18.86 5.85
N GLY A 13 22.03 -19.37 6.68
CA GLY A 13 21.70 -20.26 7.81
C GLY A 13 21.11 -19.57 9.05
N ARG A 14 21.01 -18.24 9.08
CA ARG A 14 20.41 -17.45 10.18
C ARG A 14 19.12 -16.72 9.78
N LEU A 15 18.63 -16.98 8.57
CA LEU A 15 17.38 -16.49 8.00
C LEU A 15 16.69 -17.68 7.32
N ALA A 16 15.67 -18.23 7.94
CA ALA A 16 14.71 -19.08 7.24
C ALA A 16 13.62 -18.16 6.66
N VAL A 17 13.61 -18.01 5.33
CA VAL A 17 12.52 -17.35 4.61
C VAL A 17 11.80 -18.43 3.84
N GLU A 18 10.66 -18.86 4.36
CA GLU A 18 9.73 -19.73 3.65
C GLU A 18 8.51 -18.90 3.25
N SER A 19 8.14 -18.99 1.98
CA SER A 19 6.84 -18.57 1.47
C SER A 19 6.12 -19.82 0.99
N ALA A 20 5.08 -20.23 1.71
CA ALA A 20 4.25 -21.39 1.38
C ALA A 20 2.90 -20.98 0.74
N GLN A 21 2.77 -19.73 0.32
CA GLN A 21 1.55 -19.23 -0.34
C GLN A 21 1.76 -19.33 -1.85
N ASN A 22 0.94 -20.13 -2.52
CA ASN A 22 0.78 -19.98 -3.97
C ASN A 22 0.12 -18.62 -4.21
N GLU A 23 0.81 -17.74 -4.95
CA GLU A 23 0.18 -16.54 -5.48
C GLU A 23 -0.99 -16.94 -6.38
N ASP A 24 -2.12 -16.26 -6.24
CA ASP A 24 -3.25 -16.39 -7.16
C ASP A 24 -2.83 -15.76 -8.49
N THR A 25 -2.50 -16.61 -9.47
CA THR A 25 -2.03 -16.22 -10.80
C THR A 25 -3.18 -15.97 -11.79
N THR A 26 -4.43 -15.91 -11.32
CA THR A 26 -5.60 -15.80 -12.20
C THR A 26 -5.71 -14.41 -12.83
N ALA A 27 -5.24 -14.31 -14.08
CA ALA A 27 -5.45 -13.12 -14.90
C ALA A 27 -6.95 -12.91 -15.19
N GLY A 28 -7.46 -11.70 -14.95
CA GLY A 28 -8.81 -11.31 -15.36
C GLY A 28 -9.89 -11.33 -14.27
N ARG A 29 -9.56 -11.04 -13.01
CA ARG A 29 -10.59 -10.55 -12.06
C ARG A 29 -11.09 -9.20 -12.59
N THR A 30 -12.33 -9.18 -13.08
CA THR A 30 -12.75 -8.33 -14.21
C THR A 30 -12.92 -6.85 -13.88
N THR A 31 -11.83 -6.09 -13.97
CA THR A 31 -11.67 -4.85 -14.76
C THR A 31 -10.34 -4.20 -14.37
N THR A 32 -9.35 -4.32 -15.25
CA THR A 32 -8.13 -3.50 -15.18
C THR A 32 -8.54 -2.03 -15.14
N SER A 33 -8.14 -1.26 -14.11
CA SER A 33 -8.39 0.18 -14.14
C SER A 33 -7.56 0.83 -15.22
N THR A 34 -8.16 1.73 -15.98
CA THR A 34 -7.41 2.68 -16.82
C THR A 34 -7.21 4.03 -16.12
N THR A 35 -7.82 4.26 -14.95
CA THR A 35 -7.70 5.54 -14.23
C THR A 35 -7.93 5.37 -12.71
N TYR A 36 -7.07 5.98 -11.90
CA TYR A 36 -7.34 6.24 -10.48
C TYR A 36 -7.72 7.71 -10.35
N ALA A 37 -8.79 8.02 -9.62
CA ALA A 37 -9.17 9.39 -9.28
C ALA A 37 -9.13 9.56 -7.76
N ASP A 38 -8.91 10.78 -7.27
CA ASP A 38 -9.14 11.06 -5.86
C ASP A 38 -10.66 11.10 -5.66
N ALA A 39 -11.24 10.04 -5.09
CA ALA A 39 -12.67 10.05 -4.76
C ALA A 39 -12.96 11.16 -3.74
N SER A 40 -13.88 12.07 -4.09
CA SER A 40 -14.68 13.07 -3.33
C SER A 40 -14.25 13.62 -1.94
N GLY A 41 -13.03 13.41 -1.48
CA GLY A 41 -12.54 13.81 -0.15
C GLY A 41 -11.13 14.42 -0.17
N GLY A 42 -10.65 14.84 -1.34
CA GLY A 42 -9.32 15.42 -1.54
C GLY A 42 -8.16 14.43 -1.35
N PRO A 43 -6.93 14.85 -1.72
CA PRO A 43 -5.74 14.03 -1.53
C PRO A 43 -5.51 13.79 -0.04
N PHE A 44 -5.30 12.53 0.33
CA PHE A 44 -4.89 12.15 1.67
C PHE A 44 -3.50 11.56 1.61
N SER A 45 -2.56 12.24 2.26
CA SER A 45 -1.16 11.92 2.20
C SER A 45 -0.48 12.01 3.56
N ALA A 46 0.63 11.31 3.68
CA ALA A 46 1.57 11.42 4.78
C ALA A 46 2.99 11.47 4.20
N SER A 47 3.91 12.13 4.88
CA SER A 47 5.31 12.22 4.46
C SER A 47 6.27 11.84 5.57
N VAL A 48 7.45 11.37 5.18
CA VAL A 48 8.53 11.00 6.09
C VAL A 48 9.87 11.30 5.43
N LEU A 49 10.87 11.63 6.25
CA LEU A 49 12.26 11.66 5.80
C LEU A 49 12.75 10.22 5.61
N VAL A 50 13.28 9.90 4.44
CA VAL A 50 13.79 8.56 4.15
C VAL A 50 15.02 8.29 5.02
N PRO A 51 15.02 7.20 5.81
CA PRO A 51 16.15 6.86 6.68
C PRO A 51 17.39 6.47 5.87
N ALA A 52 18.54 6.39 6.56
CA ALA A 52 19.83 5.99 5.96
C ALA A 52 19.78 4.63 5.23
N SER A 53 18.86 3.74 5.63
CA SER A 53 18.64 2.43 5.00
C SER A 53 17.99 2.52 3.61
N GLY A 54 17.44 3.68 3.21
CA GLY A 54 16.70 3.82 1.95
C GLY A 54 15.39 3.03 1.91
N MET A 55 14.83 2.71 3.09
CA MET A 55 13.66 1.83 3.21
C MET A 55 12.62 2.39 4.19
N VAL A 56 11.35 2.32 3.80
CA VAL A 56 10.21 2.79 4.59
C VAL A 56 9.10 1.73 4.57
N TRP A 57 8.53 1.42 5.72
CA TRP A 57 7.28 0.69 5.80
C TRP A 57 6.11 1.63 5.60
N VAL A 58 5.25 1.28 4.65
CA VAL A 58 4.00 1.96 4.35
C VAL A 58 2.85 1.11 4.85
N ASN A 59 2.16 1.59 5.87
CA ASN A 59 0.94 0.97 6.38
C ASN A 59 -0.27 1.80 5.94
N LEU A 60 -1.19 1.17 5.23
CA LEU A 60 -2.47 1.77 4.86
C LEU A 60 -3.59 1.01 5.54
N ARG A 61 -4.56 1.75 6.06
CA ARG A 61 -5.81 1.17 6.56
C ARG A 61 -6.99 1.96 6.01
N THR A 62 -8.02 1.26 5.55
CA THR A 62 -9.27 1.89 5.13
C THR A 62 -10.48 1.11 5.60
N THR A 63 -11.49 1.81 6.09
CA THR A 63 -12.85 1.31 6.19
C THR A 63 -13.62 1.80 4.97
N GLN A 64 -14.07 0.86 4.14
CA GLN A 64 -14.76 1.12 2.88
C GLN A 64 -16.24 0.76 3.06
N ARG A 65 -17.13 1.59 2.53
CA ARG A 65 -18.57 1.33 2.41
C ARG A 65 -18.95 1.27 0.95
N ASN A 66 -19.61 0.20 0.56
CA ASN A 66 -19.98 -0.09 -0.82
C ASN A 66 -21.34 -0.77 -0.81
N SER A 67 -22.34 -0.06 -1.33
CA SER A 67 -23.72 -0.51 -1.43
C SER A 67 -24.04 -1.17 -2.76
N SER A 68 -23.05 -1.31 -3.65
CA SER A 68 -23.21 -1.84 -5.01
C SER A 68 -22.51 -3.19 -5.16
N THR A 69 -22.65 -3.81 -6.33
CA THR A 69 -21.95 -5.05 -6.70
C THR A 69 -20.55 -4.81 -7.27
N THR A 70 -20.13 -3.54 -7.40
CA THR A 70 -18.82 -3.19 -7.99
C THR A 70 -17.70 -3.35 -6.97
N ASN A 71 -16.45 -3.43 -7.41
CA ASN A 71 -15.29 -3.48 -6.52
C ASN A 71 -14.89 -2.08 -6.05
N THR A 72 -14.53 -1.94 -4.78
CA THR A 72 -13.77 -0.79 -4.27
C THR A 72 -12.31 -1.17 -4.12
N ILE A 73 -11.43 -0.28 -4.56
CA ILE A 73 -10.00 -0.55 -4.63
C ILE A 73 -9.26 0.67 -4.10
N THR A 74 -8.55 0.49 -2.98
CA THR A 74 -7.68 1.53 -2.42
C THR A 74 -6.22 1.12 -2.56
N SER A 75 -5.49 1.85 -3.38
CA SER A 75 -4.05 1.75 -3.58
C SER A 75 -3.37 3.04 -3.09
N TRP A 76 -2.12 3.25 -3.48
CA TRP A 76 -1.34 4.42 -3.08
C TRP A 76 -0.24 4.74 -4.08
N GLN A 77 0.21 5.98 -4.02
CA GLN A 77 1.33 6.50 -4.78
C GLN A 77 2.43 6.92 -3.80
N GLY A 78 3.68 6.60 -4.12
CA GLY A 78 4.86 7.10 -3.43
C GLY A 78 5.61 8.08 -4.32
N THR A 79 5.94 9.25 -3.77
CA THR A 79 6.72 10.28 -4.47
C THR A 79 7.85 10.78 -3.58
N GLY A 80 9.09 10.55 -4.01
CA GLY A 80 10.27 11.15 -3.40
C GLY A 80 10.45 12.59 -3.90
N SER A 81 10.87 13.49 -3.02
CA SER A 81 11.13 14.89 -3.36
C SER A 81 12.26 15.07 -4.38
N ILE A 82 13.15 14.08 -4.50
CA ILE A 82 14.26 14.06 -5.46
C ILE A 82 14.00 13.00 -6.54
N SER A 83 13.63 11.79 -6.12
CA SER A 83 13.49 10.63 -7.00
C SER A 83 12.22 10.65 -7.87
N GLY A 84 11.28 11.56 -7.60
CA GLY A 84 10.00 11.60 -8.29
C GLY A 84 9.12 10.40 -7.92
N SER A 85 8.42 9.81 -8.89
CA SER A 85 7.54 8.66 -8.62
C SER A 85 8.35 7.41 -8.27
N VAL A 86 8.25 6.96 -7.03
CA VAL A 86 8.96 5.76 -6.51
C VAL A 86 8.03 4.57 -6.31
N TYR A 87 6.72 4.79 -6.29
CA TYR A 87 5.71 3.74 -6.29
C TYR A 87 4.46 4.21 -7.02
N THR A 88 4.01 3.43 -7.99
CA THR A 88 2.78 3.71 -8.74
C THR A 88 1.61 2.89 -8.20
N PRO A 89 0.41 3.51 -8.09
CA PRO A 89 -0.79 2.76 -7.74
C PRO A 89 -1.01 1.61 -8.71
N ASN A 90 -1.16 0.42 -8.14
CA ASN A 90 -1.49 -0.78 -8.89
C ASN A 90 -2.55 -1.57 -8.14
N ASP A 91 -3.37 -2.28 -8.89
CA ASP A 91 -4.50 -3.03 -8.34
C ASP A 91 -4.03 -4.30 -7.63
N ASN A 92 -2.91 -4.88 -8.07
CA ASN A 92 -2.41 -6.15 -7.55
C ASN A 92 -1.99 -6.07 -6.07
N ALA A 93 -1.51 -4.90 -5.63
CA ALA A 93 -1.11 -4.63 -4.24
C ALA A 93 -2.06 -3.64 -3.53
N ALA A 94 -3.34 -3.60 -3.94
CA ALA A 94 -4.34 -2.72 -3.37
C ALA A 94 -5.23 -3.42 -2.33
N LEU A 95 -5.90 -2.60 -1.51
CA LEU A 95 -7.00 -3.03 -0.67
C LEU A 95 -8.26 -3.14 -1.52
N ILE A 96 -8.60 -4.38 -1.90
CA ILE A 96 -9.75 -4.68 -2.76
C ILE A 96 -10.89 -5.23 -1.91
N TRP A 97 -12.08 -4.68 -2.11
CA TRP A 97 -13.32 -5.28 -1.63
C TRP A 97 -14.32 -5.42 -2.76
N SER A 98 -14.75 -6.66 -3.01
CA SER A 98 -15.83 -6.95 -3.95
C SER A 98 -17.18 -6.72 -3.28
N GLY A 99 -17.94 -5.74 -3.78
CA GLY A 99 -19.26 -5.41 -3.26
C GLY A 99 -20.24 -6.58 -3.44
N ASN A 100 -20.91 -6.99 -2.36
CA ASN A 100 -22.00 -7.98 -2.39
C ASN A 100 -23.10 -7.57 -1.40
N ASN A 101 -23.81 -6.48 -1.73
CA ASN A 101 -24.91 -5.91 -0.94
C ASN A 101 -24.57 -5.63 0.54
N VAL A 102 -24.00 -4.43 0.74
CA VAL A 102 -24.03 -3.58 1.94
C VAL A 102 -23.43 -4.17 3.22
N THR A 103 -22.12 -4.01 3.39
CA THR A 103 -21.44 -4.04 4.69
C THR A 103 -20.35 -2.95 4.76
N ASN A 104 -19.82 -2.65 5.95
CA ASN A 104 -18.58 -1.87 6.06
C ASN A 104 -17.42 -2.86 6.20
N LEU A 105 -16.36 -2.72 5.40
CA LEU A 105 -15.18 -3.58 5.51
C LEU A 105 -13.95 -2.74 5.83
N SER A 106 -13.23 -3.15 6.88
CA SER A 106 -11.93 -2.57 7.24
C SER A 106 -10.82 -3.45 6.71
N LEU A 107 -9.93 -2.84 5.92
CA LEU A 107 -8.81 -3.48 5.24
C LEU A 107 -7.50 -2.80 5.64
N SER A 108 -6.42 -3.58 5.69
CA SER A 108 -5.08 -3.05 5.96
C SER A 108 -4.01 -3.69 5.08
N LEU A 109 -3.07 -2.87 4.62
CA LEU A 109 -1.91 -3.24 3.83
C LEU A 109 -0.68 -2.78 4.59
N ARG A 110 0.35 -3.62 4.66
CA ARG A 110 1.71 -3.22 5.04
C ARG A 110 2.66 -3.56 3.91
N TYR A 111 3.36 -2.56 3.39
CA TYR A 111 4.27 -2.70 2.27
C TYR A 111 5.65 -2.14 2.61
N ARG A 112 6.72 -2.85 2.27
CA ARG A 112 8.09 -2.36 2.40
C ARG A 112 8.49 -1.67 1.10
N LEU A 113 8.62 -0.35 1.14
CA LEU A 113 9.18 0.40 0.02
C LEU A 113 10.70 0.52 0.19
N SER A 114 11.45 0.12 -0.82
CA SER A 114 12.91 0.06 -0.80
C SER A 114 13.52 0.76 -2.01
N GLY A 115 14.83 1.04 -1.95
CA GLY A 115 15.54 1.74 -3.02
C GLY A 115 15.27 3.24 -3.03
N LEU A 116 14.85 3.80 -1.90
CA LEU A 116 14.60 5.23 -1.74
C LEU A 116 15.91 5.97 -1.50
N THR A 117 16.01 7.23 -1.95
CA THR A 117 17.19 8.05 -1.73
C THR A 117 17.23 8.50 -0.26
N PRO A 118 18.23 8.09 0.54
CA PRO A 118 18.32 8.51 1.93
C PRO A 118 18.32 10.04 2.08
N GLY A 119 17.59 10.56 3.07
CA GLY A 119 17.49 12.00 3.33
C GLY A 119 16.53 12.75 2.41
N GLU A 120 15.90 12.10 1.42
CA GLU A 120 14.80 12.72 0.67
C GLU A 120 13.48 12.66 1.46
N THR A 121 12.52 13.52 1.13
CA THR A 121 11.15 13.39 1.67
C THR A 121 10.35 12.46 0.79
N LEU A 122 9.89 11.33 1.35
CA LEU A 122 8.90 10.47 0.73
C LEU A 122 7.50 10.97 1.10
N THR A 123 6.65 11.19 0.10
CA THR A 123 5.21 11.45 0.28
C THR A 123 4.42 10.26 -0.23
N VAL A 124 3.59 9.67 0.63
CA VAL A 124 2.64 8.61 0.28
C VAL A 124 1.25 9.21 0.21
N THR A 125 0.56 9.02 -0.91
CA THR A 125 -0.81 9.51 -1.14
C THR A 125 -1.73 8.33 -1.44
N THR A 126 -2.84 8.19 -0.71
CA THR A 126 -3.83 7.15 -1.02
C THR A 126 -4.55 7.46 -2.33
N LYS A 127 -4.83 6.42 -3.12
CA LYS A 127 -5.61 6.49 -4.36
C LYS A 127 -6.77 5.52 -4.25
N HIS A 128 -8.00 6.02 -4.33
CA HIS A 128 -9.20 5.23 -4.17
C HIS A 128 -10.00 5.21 -5.47
N ARG A 129 -10.42 4.03 -5.91
CA ARG A 129 -11.28 3.88 -7.07
C ARG A 129 -12.42 2.93 -6.78
N VAL A 130 -13.46 3.08 -7.57
CA VAL A 130 -14.58 2.13 -7.63
C VAL A 130 -14.71 1.66 -9.07
N SER A 131 -14.88 0.35 -9.30
CA SER A 131 -14.97 -0.19 -10.65
C SER A 131 -16.34 0.12 -11.26
N GLY A 132 -16.45 1.18 -12.06
CA GLY A 132 -17.72 1.62 -12.67
C GLY A 132 -18.41 2.75 -11.88
N ALA A 133 -19.60 3.15 -12.32
CA ALA A 133 -20.37 4.21 -11.66
C ALA A 133 -20.96 3.69 -10.34
N SER A 134 -20.35 4.03 -9.21
CA SER A 134 -20.76 3.58 -7.89
C SER A 134 -20.58 4.68 -6.83
N THR A 135 -21.39 4.60 -5.77
CA THR A 135 -21.40 5.52 -4.62
C THR A 135 -20.53 5.03 -3.47
N ALA A 136 -19.60 4.12 -3.73
CA ALA A 136 -18.77 3.57 -2.67
C ALA A 136 -17.79 4.64 -2.12
N ILE A 137 -17.68 4.70 -0.80
CA ILE A 137 -16.95 5.74 -0.07
C ILE A 137 -15.96 5.13 0.92
N ILE A 138 -14.98 5.94 1.31
CA ILE A 138 -14.11 5.67 2.45
C ILE A 138 -14.74 6.35 3.68
N ASP A 139 -15.14 5.57 4.68
CA ASP A 139 -15.59 6.10 5.98
C ASP A 139 -14.39 6.51 6.84
N HIS A 140 -13.32 5.70 6.83
CA HIS A 140 -12.09 5.96 7.59
C HIS A 140 -10.84 5.59 6.79
N ARG A 141 -9.79 6.39 6.92
CA ARG A 141 -8.46 6.12 6.32
C ARG A 141 -7.33 6.54 7.23
N SER A 142 -6.24 5.78 7.23
CA SER A 142 -4.99 6.14 7.91
C SER A 142 -3.78 5.72 7.09
N ILE A 143 -2.74 6.54 7.08
CA ILE A 143 -1.40 6.20 6.59
C ILE A 143 -0.46 6.25 7.79
N GLN A 144 0.36 5.21 7.95
CA GLN A 144 1.45 5.18 8.93
C GLN A 144 2.75 4.85 8.20
N LEU A 145 3.73 5.71 8.34
CA LEU A 145 5.06 5.58 7.74
C LEU A 145 6.09 5.34 8.83
N GLU A 146 6.91 4.31 8.65
CA GLU A 146 7.93 3.93 9.62
C GLU A 146 9.26 3.72 8.89
N GLY A 147 10.35 4.24 9.46
CA GLY A 147 11.69 3.89 8.96
C GLY A 147 11.92 2.39 9.08
N CYS A 148 12.30 1.74 7.99
CA CYS A 148 12.75 0.36 8.04
C CYS A 148 14.27 0.37 8.28
N PRO A 149 14.80 -0.39 9.24
CA PRO A 149 16.25 -0.56 9.37
C PRO A 149 16.85 -1.22 8.12
#